data_AF-A0A1B6H5Q5-F1
#
_entry.id   AF-A0A1B6H5Q5-F1
#
_cell.length_a   1.000
_cell.length_b   1.000
_cell.length_c   1.000
_cell.angle_alpha   90.00
_cell.angle_beta   90.00
_cell.angle_gamma   90.00
#
_symmetry.space_group_name_H-M   'P 1'
#
loop_
_entity.id
_entity.type
_entity.pdbx_description
1 polymer ?
#
loop_
_entity_poly.entity_id
_entity_poly.type
_entity_poly.pdbx_seq_one_letter_code
_entity_poly.pdbx_strand_id
1 'polypeptide(L)'
;ASRVQSAKMRLFAALFFILCSQLIVLEAAGSGCVSDGKSFKVGEQYDVPGSCSLNVCKGNDEWTRAACGFVGLPEGWTFVPEDATKPYPQCCGHAAPPQ
;
A
#
# COMPACT_ATOMS: atom_id res chain seq x y z
N ALA A 1 -28.41 26.22 44.99
CA ALA A 1 -27.40 25.19 44.69
C ALA A 1 -27.64 24.45 43.36
N SER A 2 -28.88 24.09 43.00
CA SER A 2 -29.14 23.14 41.89
C SER A 2 -28.91 23.64 40.45
N ARG A 3 -29.05 24.94 40.15
CA ARG A 3 -28.82 25.45 38.77
C ARG A 3 -27.34 25.52 38.38
N VAL A 4 -26.48 25.81 39.35
CA VAL A 4 -25.02 25.93 39.15
C VAL A 4 -24.38 24.55 38.93
N GLN A 5 -24.85 23.51 39.63
CA GLN A 5 -24.41 22.13 39.39
C GLN A 5 -24.86 21.58 38.04
N SER A 6 -26.09 21.91 37.61
CA SER A 6 -26.61 21.51 36.29
C SER A 6 -25.86 22.18 35.13
N ALA A 7 -25.55 23.47 35.24
CA ALA A 7 -24.76 24.19 34.23
C ALA A 7 -23.31 23.69 34.14
N LYS A 8 -22.67 23.42 35.29
CA LYS A 8 -21.32 22.82 35.33
C LYS A 8 -21.31 21.44 34.69
N MET A 9 -22.29 20.58 35.01
CA MET A 9 -22.40 19.23 34.44
C MET A 9 -22.66 19.23 32.93
N ARG A 10 -23.43 20.21 32.41
CA ARG A 10 -23.64 20.41 30.97
C ARG A 10 -22.37 20.89 30.25
N LEU A 11 -21.57 21.78 30.88
CA LEU A 11 -20.29 22.20 30.33
C LEU A 11 -19.27 21.06 30.28
N PHE A 12 -19.17 20.25 31.34
CA PHE A 12 -18.27 19.10 31.37
C PHE A 12 -18.65 18.04 30.33
N ALA A 13 -19.95 17.76 30.17
CA ALA A 13 -20.42 16.88 29.12
C ALA A 13 -20.08 17.43 27.72
N ALA A 14 -20.33 18.72 27.45
CA ALA A 14 -19.99 19.34 26.18
C ALA A 14 -18.48 19.30 25.89
N LEU A 15 -17.64 19.58 26.89
CA LEU A 15 -16.18 19.50 26.76
C LEU A 15 -15.69 18.08 26.50
N PHE A 16 -16.29 17.07 27.14
CA PHE A 16 -15.98 15.66 26.89
C PHE A 16 -16.41 15.22 25.48
N PHE A 17 -17.60 15.62 25.01
CA PHE A 17 -18.04 15.38 23.63
C PHE A 17 -17.14 16.07 22.61
N ILE A 18 -16.69 17.30 22.87
CA ILE A 18 -15.72 18.02 22.02
C ILE A 18 -14.38 17.28 22.02
N LEU A 19 -13.84 16.90 23.19
CA LEU A 19 -12.59 16.13 23.27
C LEU A 19 -12.68 14.76 22.56
N CYS A 20 -13.78 14.04 22.74
CA CYS A 20 -14.02 12.75 22.09
C CYS A 20 -14.23 12.89 20.59
N SER A 21 -14.86 13.96 20.10
CA SER A 21 -15.06 14.17 18.66
C SER A 21 -13.74 14.34 17.89
N GLN A 22 -12.69 14.87 18.54
CA GLN A 22 -11.37 15.03 17.92
C GLN A 22 -10.56 13.73 17.87
N LEU A 23 -10.97 12.69 18.60
CA LEU A 23 -10.33 11.37 18.60
C LEU A 23 -10.85 10.43 17.49
N ILE A 24 -11.93 10.79 16.78
CA ILE A 24 -12.61 9.90 15.82
C ILE A 24 -11.98 9.94 14.41
N VAL A 25 -11.04 10.86 14.13
CA VAL A 25 -10.54 11.09 12.76
C VAL A 25 -9.45 10.08 12.32
N LEU A 26 -9.13 9.05 13.10
CA LEU A 26 -7.88 8.30 12.86
C LEU A 26 -7.92 7.17 11.82
N GLU A 27 -9.07 6.65 11.39
CA GLU A 27 -9.06 5.33 10.69
C GLU A 27 -9.87 5.26 9.38
N ALA A 28 -9.63 6.15 8.41
CA ALA A 28 -10.25 6.02 7.08
C ALA A 28 -9.28 6.05 5.88
N ALA A 29 -7.98 6.24 6.12
CA ALA A 29 -6.96 5.87 5.16
C ALA A 29 -6.16 4.78 5.84
N GLY A 30 -6.21 3.54 5.34
CA GLY A 30 -5.34 2.48 5.84
C GLY A 30 -3.93 3.05 5.91
N SER A 31 -3.24 2.85 7.04
CA SER A 31 -1.89 3.40 7.21
C SER A 31 -1.06 2.95 6.01
N GLY A 32 -0.15 3.77 5.50
CA GLY A 32 0.66 3.38 4.34
C GLY A 32 1.46 2.09 4.59
N CYS A 33 2.30 1.72 3.64
CA CYS A 33 3.20 0.58 3.79
C CYS A 33 4.63 1.04 4.05
N VAL A 34 5.44 0.19 4.68
CA VAL A 34 6.87 0.46 4.90
C VAL A 34 7.69 -0.65 4.26
N SER A 35 8.68 -0.27 3.44
CA SER A 35 9.67 -1.20 2.90
C SER A 35 11.03 -0.51 2.80
N ASP A 36 12.09 -1.19 3.23
CA ASP A 36 13.47 -0.67 3.23
C ASP A 36 13.59 0.75 3.85
N GLY A 37 12.86 0.99 4.93
CA GLY A 37 12.85 2.27 5.64
C GLY A 37 12.13 3.40 4.90
N LYS A 38 11.45 3.11 3.78
CA LYS A 38 10.65 4.08 3.01
C LYS A 38 9.16 3.84 3.26
N SER A 39 8.39 4.92 3.35
CA SER A 39 6.93 4.88 3.45
C SER A 39 6.29 5.01 2.07
N PHE A 40 5.25 4.22 1.83
CA PHE A 40 4.49 4.17 0.58
C PHE A 40 3.01 4.43 0.86
N LYS A 41 2.35 5.19 0.00
CA LYS A 41 0.91 5.39 0.06
C LYS A 41 0.18 4.19 -0.50
N VAL A 42 -1.05 3.98 -0.06
CA VAL A 42 -1.95 3.00 -0.67
C VAL A 42 -2.04 3.23 -2.18
N GLY A 43 -1.84 2.18 -2.96
CA GLY A 43 -1.80 2.19 -4.41
C GLY A 43 -0.42 2.46 -5.03
N GLU A 44 0.58 2.87 -4.26
CA GLU A 44 1.94 3.04 -4.78
C GLU A 44 2.61 1.67 -5.02
N GLN A 45 3.29 1.57 -6.17
CA GLN A 45 4.11 0.42 -6.50
C GLN A 45 5.55 0.65 -6.04
N TYR A 46 6.18 -0.41 -5.57
CA TYR A 46 7.60 -0.45 -5.22
C TYR A 46 8.31 -1.59 -5.94
N ASP A 47 9.35 -1.27 -6.70
CA ASP A 47 10.21 -2.29 -7.29
C ASP A 47 11.29 -2.67 -6.26
N VAL A 48 11.23 -3.92 -5.78
CA VAL A 48 12.18 -4.44 -4.79
C VAL A 48 13.53 -4.67 -5.47
N PRO A 49 14.64 -4.06 -4.99
CA PRO A 49 15.95 -4.21 -5.60
C PRO A 49 16.35 -5.69 -5.76
N GLY A 50 16.70 -6.08 -6.99
CA GLY A 50 17.12 -7.45 -7.30
C GLY A 50 15.97 -8.45 -7.48
N SER A 51 14.71 -8.00 -7.50
CA SER A 51 13.54 -8.85 -7.70
C SER A 51 12.63 -8.28 -8.80
N CYS A 52 12.07 -9.15 -9.64
CA CYS A 52 11.04 -8.79 -10.60
C CYS A 52 9.67 -9.27 -10.11
N SER A 53 8.95 -8.42 -9.41
CA SER A 53 7.61 -8.72 -8.91
C SER A 53 6.77 -7.46 -8.80
N LEU A 54 5.46 -7.61 -8.99
CA LEU A 54 4.51 -6.58 -8.61
C LEU A 54 4.52 -6.46 -7.09
N ASN A 55 4.71 -5.25 -6.55
CA ASN A 55 4.49 -4.96 -5.14
C ASN A 55 3.74 -3.64 -5.02
N VAL A 56 2.44 -3.70 -4.72
CA VAL A 56 1.58 -2.52 -4.57
C VAL A 56 1.10 -2.43 -3.14
N CYS A 57 1.29 -1.27 -2.52
CA CYS A 57 0.83 -1.03 -1.15
C CYS A 57 -0.70 -1.10 -1.09
N LYS A 58 -1.23 -2.05 -0.31
CA LYS A 58 -2.67 -2.19 -0.04
C LYS A 58 -3.11 -1.33 1.15
N GLY A 59 -2.17 -1.00 2.04
CA GLY A 59 -2.38 -0.27 3.29
C GLY A 59 -2.34 -1.18 4.51
N ASN A 60 -2.28 -0.59 5.69
CA ASN A 60 -2.02 -1.25 6.97
C ASN A 60 -0.78 -2.15 6.93
N ASP A 61 0.26 -1.69 6.25
CA ASP A 61 1.49 -2.44 5.96
C ASP A 61 1.28 -3.77 5.18
N GLU A 62 0.10 -3.94 4.57
CA GLU A 62 -0.16 -5.04 3.65
C GLU A 62 0.23 -4.69 2.21
N TRP A 63 0.75 -5.68 1.49
CA TRP A 63 1.20 -5.54 0.10
C TRP A 63 0.47 -6.54 -0.80
N THR A 64 -0.02 -6.05 -1.93
CA THR A 64 -0.43 -6.90 -3.05
C THR A 64 0.81 -7.31 -3.84
N ARG A 65 1.04 -8.61 -3.96
CA ARG A 65 2.23 -9.15 -4.64
C ARG A 65 1.89 -10.13 -5.74
N ALA A 66 2.65 -10.10 -6.84
CA ALA A 66 2.57 -11.08 -7.91
C ALA A 66 3.94 -11.31 -8.55
N ALA A 67 4.22 -12.55 -8.94
CA ALA A 67 5.38 -12.90 -9.74
C ALA A 67 5.09 -12.72 -11.24
N CYS A 68 6.14 -12.73 -12.06
CA CYS A 68 5.98 -12.83 -13.50
C CYS A 68 5.23 -14.11 -13.89
N GLY A 69 4.47 -14.04 -14.99
CA GLY A 69 3.76 -15.18 -15.53
C GLY A 69 4.67 -16.16 -16.24
N PHE A 70 4.19 -17.39 -16.46
CA PHE A 70 4.86 -18.36 -17.32
C PHE A 70 4.86 -17.88 -18.77
N VAL A 71 6.02 -17.97 -19.42
CA VAL A 71 6.19 -17.64 -20.84
C VAL A 71 6.11 -18.91 -21.66
N GLY A 72 5.08 -19.00 -22.51
CA GLY A 72 5.03 -20.01 -23.56
C GLY A 72 6.04 -19.67 -24.66
N LEU A 73 6.81 -20.67 -25.09
CA LEU A 73 7.80 -20.51 -26.16
C LEU A 73 7.31 -21.24 -27.42
N PRO A 74 6.84 -20.51 -28.45
CA PRO A 74 6.57 -21.09 -29.75
C PRO A 74 7.83 -21.70 -30.37
N GLU A 75 7.63 -22.61 -31.33
CA GLU A 75 8.75 -23.20 -32.08
C GLU A 75 9.59 -22.11 -32.77
N GLY A 76 10.91 -22.21 -32.66
CA GLY A 76 11.87 -21.26 -33.24
C GLY A 76 12.04 -19.94 -32.48
N TRP A 77 11.26 -19.68 -31.43
CA TRP A 77 11.42 -18.49 -30.59
C TRP A 77 12.47 -18.72 -29.48
N THR A 78 13.03 -17.63 -28.99
CA THR A 78 14.00 -17.66 -27.89
C THR A 78 13.42 -17.04 -26.62
N PHE A 79 13.83 -17.55 -25.47
CA PHE A 79 13.45 -16.99 -24.18
C PHE A 79 14.40 -15.83 -23.82
N VAL A 80 13.84 -14.65 -23.60
CA VAL A 80 14.53 -13.52 -22.99
C VAL A 80 14.27 -13.59 -21.48
N PRO A 81 15.32 -13.74 -20.65
CA PRO A 81 15.16 -13.88 -19.20
C PRO A 81 14.70 -12.58 -18.54
N GLU A 82 14.30 -12.68 -17.28
CA GLU A 82 13.99 -11.51 -16.46
C GLU A 82 15.19 -10.57 -16.33
N ASP A 83 14.89 -9.27 -16.21
CA ASP A 83 15.86 -8.19 -16.04
C ASP A 83 15.43 -7.31 -14.86
N ALA A 84 15.88 -7.67 -13.66
CA ALA A 84 15.57 -6.96 -12.42
C ALA A 84 16.14 -5.53 -12.33
N THR A 85 16.80 -5.04 -13.39
CA THR A 85 17.17 -3.61 -13.50
C THR A 85 16.03 -2.74 -14.04
N LYS A 86 14.95 -3.35 -14.54
CA LYS A 86 13.77 -2.67 -15.06
C LYS A 86 12.61 -2.71 -14.04
N PRO A 87 11.64 -1.77 -14.15
CA PRO A 87 10.44 -1.82 -13.34
C PRO A 87 9.53 -3.01 -13.72
N TYR A 88 8.69 -3.48 -12.80
CA TYR A 88 7.62 -4.43 -13.15
C TYR A 88 6.51 -3.70 -13.94
N PRO A 89 5.96 -4.29 -15.03
CA PRO A 89 6.20 -5.64 -15.56
C PRO A 89 7.31 -5.73 -16.63
N GLN A 90 8.03 -4.66 -16.94
CA GLN A 90 9.06 -4.63 -17.98
C GLN A 90 10.29 -5.48 -17.65
N CYS A 91 10.51 -5.80 -16.38
CA CYS A 91 11.52 -6.74 -15.94
C CYS A 91 11.17 -8.21 -16.23
N CYS A 92 9.92 -8.54 -16.59
CA CYS A 92 9.53 -9.92 -16.80
C CYS A 92 10.16 -10.51 -18.07
N GLY A 93 10.46 -11.81 -18.00
CA GLY A 93 10.90 -12.57 -19.15
C GLY A 93 9.81 -12.62 -20.23
N HIS A 94 10.22 -12.74 -21.49
CA HIS A 94 9.32 -12.79 -22.63
C HIS A 94 9.93 -13.64 -23.76
N ALA A 95 9.08 -14.05 -24.70
CA ALA A 95 9.53 -14.75 -25.89
C ALA A 95 9.93 -13.72 -26.96
N ALA A 96 11.07 -13.93 -27.62
CA ALA A 96 11.51 -13.14 -28.76
C ALA A 96 11.52 -14.01 -30.04
N PRO A 97 11.06 -13.46 -31.18
CA PRO A 97 11.05 -14.19 -32.44
C PRO A 97 12.48 -14.46 -32.95
N PRO A 98 12.66 -15.46 -33.82
CA PRO A 98 13.94 -15.65 -34.52
C PRO A 98 14.29 -14.40 -35.34
N GLN A 99 15.59 -14.10 -35.43
CA GLN A 99 16.13 -13.00 -36.23
C GLN A 99 16.18 -13.34 -37.71
#